data_AF-A0A0C5XEF5-F1
#
_entry.id   AF-A0A0C5XEF5-F1
#
_cell.length_a   1.000
_cell.length_b   1.000
_cell.length_c   1.000
_cell.angle_alpha   90.00
_cell.angle_beta   90.00
_cell.angle_gamma   90.00
#
_symmetry.space_group_name_H-M   'P 1'
#
loop_
_entity.id
_entity.type
_entity.pdbx_description
1 polymer ?
#
loop_
_entity_poly.entity_id
_entity_poly.type
_entity_poly.pdbx_seq_one_letter_code
_entity_poly.pdbx_strand_id
1 'polypeptide(L)' 'MRDLAEELEPSLKAVWPRETRFEKRCYSLLRDAYIKARYSRAYRITEEELDWIAQRVTLLQNLVREACESRIETLARAA' A
#
# COMPACT_ATOMS: atom_id res chain seq x y z
N MET A 1 -1.09 -5.35 -10.18
CA MET A 1 -1.95 -4.23 -9.76
C MET A 1 -1.16 -3.10 -9.10
N ARG A 2 -0.22 -3.38 -8.17
CA ARG A 2 0.64 -2.33 -7.58
C ARG A 2 1.43 -1.53 -8.64
N ASP A 3 2.12 -2.21 -9.56
CA ASP A 3 3.01 -1.53 -10.51
C ASP A 3 2.24 -0.58 -11.44
N LEU A 4 1.03 -0.95 -11.85
CA LEU A 4 0.15 -0.10 -12.66
C LEU A 4 -0.27 1.18 -11.90
N ALA A 5 -0.58 1.07 -10.61
CA ALA A 5 -0.92 2.23 -9.78
C ALA A 5 0.28 3.16 -9.59
N GLU A 6 1.48 2.60 -9.40
CA GLU A 6 2.74 3.37 -9.29
C GLU A 6 3.18 4.01 -10.62
N GLU A 7 2.71 3.49 -11.76
CA GLU A 7 2.93 4.10 -13.08
C GLU A 7 2.00 5.29 -13.30
N LEU A 8 0.75 5.19 -12.86
CA LEU A 8 -0.24 6.27 -12.94
C LEU A 8 0.05 7.41 -11.95
N GLU A 9 0.48 7.07 -10.74
CA GLU A 9 0.77 8.04 -9.69
C GLU A 9 2.12 7.69 -9.01
N PRO A 10 3.24 8.28 -9.48
CA PRO A 10 4.59 7.97 -9.00
C PRO A 10 4.79 8.17 -7.51
N SER A 11 4.02 9.06 -6.86
CA SER A 11 4.08 9.28 -5.41
C SER A 11 3.74 8.02 -4.60
N LEU A 12 2.94 7.10 -5.16
CA LEU A 12 2.57 5.84 -4.50
C LEU A 12 3.77 4.90 -4.29
N LYS A 13 4.88 5.07 -5.02
CA LYS A 13 6.11 4.30 -4.78
C LYS A 13 6.64 4.51 -3.36
N ALA A 14 6.44 5.71 -2.82
CA ALA A 14 6.86 6.05 -1.46
C ALA A 14 6.09 5.27 -0.39
N VAL A 15 4.96 4.61 -0.71
CA VAL A 15 4.11 3.83 0.22
C VAL A 15 4.69 2.46 0.53
N TRP A 16 5.48 1.86 -0.34
CA TRP A 16 6.02 0.51 -0.10
C TRP A 16 7.51 0.50 -0.45
N PRO A 17 8.37 0.95 0.48
CA PRO A 17 9.80 1.04 0.25
C PRO A 17 10.38 -0.37 0.14
N ARG A 18 11.55 -0.47 -0.48
CA ARG A 18 12.23 -1.75 -0.76
C ARG A 18 13.67 -1.73 -0.27
N GLU A 19 13.96 -0.87 0.70
CA GLU A 19 15.31 -0.64 1.22
C GLU A 19 15.67 -1.72 2.24
N THR A 20 14.75 -2.05 3.14
CA THR A 20 15.01 -3.02 4.21
C THR A 20 14.40 -4.40 3.96
N ARG A 21 14.99 -5.43 4.58
CA ARG A 21 14.39 -6.78 4.58
C ARG A 21 13.04 -6.80 5.28
N PHE A 22 12.87 -5.97 6.30
CA PHE A 22 11.64 -5.83 7.07
C PHE A 22 10.49 -5.33 6.19
N GLU A 23 10.70 -4.26 5.42
CA GLU A 23 9.72 -3.73 4.46
C GLU A 23 9.25 -4.79 3.45
N LYS A 24 10.22 -5.48 2.82
CA LYS A 24 9.94 -6.53 1.82
C LYS A 24 9.13 -7.67 2.43
N ARG A 25 9.46 -8.06 3.66
CA ARG A 25 8.76 -9.11 4.40
C ARG A 25 7.32 -8.68 4.73
N CYS A 26 7.13 -7.49 5.29
CA CYS A 26 5.81 -6.96 5.61
C CYS A 26 4.90 -6.89 4.38
N TYR A 27 5.42 -6.40 3.25
CA TYR A 27 4.66 -6.39 2.00
C TYR A 27 4.29 -7.81 1.53
N SER A 28 5.21 -8.77 1.64
CA SER A 28 4.90 -10.17 1.32
C SER A 28 3.85 -10.77 2.25
N LEU A 29 3.92 -10.47 3.56
CA LEU A 29 2.95 -10.92 4.55
C LEU A 29 1.56 -10.37 4.25
N LEU A 30 1.44 -9.09 3.88
CA LEU A 30 0.18 -8.48 3.47
C LEU A 30 -0.40 -9.18 2.23
N ARG A 31 0.41 -9.43 1.21
CA ARG A 31 -0.03 -10.12 -0.01
C ARG A 31 -0.48 -11.55 0.28
N ASP A 32 0.29 -12.27 1.10
CA ASP A 32 0.00 -13.64 1.47
C ASP A 32 -1.22 -13.77 2.38
N ALA A 33 -1.52 -12.73 3.18
CA ALA A 33 -2.62 -12.71 4.14
C ALA A 33 -3.97 -13.04 3.48
N TYR A 34 -4.20 -12.57 2.24
CA TYR A 34 -5.46 -12.76 1.53
C TYR A 34 -5.93 -14.22 1.47
N ILE A 35 -4.99 -15.16 1.37
CA ILE A 35 -5.27 -16.60 1.32
C ILE A 35 -4.77 -17.28 2.60
N LYS A 36 -3.52 -17.04 2.98
CA LYS A 36 -2.85 -17.83 4.02
C LYS A 36 -3.38 -17.54 5.42
N ALA A 37 -3.82 -16.32 5.71
CA ALA A 37 -4.33 -15.98 7.05
C ALA A 37 -5.58 -16.79 7.42
N ARG A 38 -6.35 -17.28 6.44
CA ARG A 38 -7.58 -18.08 6.66
C ARG A 38 -7.33 -19.58 6.65
N TYR A 39 -6.37 -20.05 5.85
CA TYR A 39 -6.23 -21.48 5.55
C TYR A 39 -4.90 -22.10 5.99
N SER A 40 -3.91 -21.29 6.36
CA SER A 40 -2.57 -21.79 6.71
C SER A 40 -2.24 -21.55 8.18
N ARG A 41 -2.01 -22.64 8.92
CA ARG A 41 -1.47 -22.60 10.29
C ARG A 41 -0.01 -22.14 10.36
N ALA A 42 0.68 -22.09 9.22
CA ALA A 42 2.06 -21.62 9.12
C ALA A 42 2.13 -20.09 8.90
N TYR A 43 1.00 -19.42 8.64
CA TYR A 43 0.96 -17.97 8.55
C TYR A 43 1.20 -17.37 9.95
N ARG A 44 2.29 -16.62 10.08
CA ARG A 44 2.63 -15.89 11.29
C ARG A 44 3.00 -14.47 10.91
N ILE A 45 2.41 -13.53 11.63
CA ILE A 45 2.66 -12.10 11.55
C ILE A 45 2.79 -11.59 12.98
N THR A 46 3.78 -10.74 13.24
CA THR A 46 3.96 -10.10 14.54
C THR A 46 3.11 -8.82 14.63
N GLU A 47 2.88 -8.34 15.85
CA GLU A 47 2.20 -7.05 16.07
C GLU A 47 2.97 -5.89 15.42
N GLU A 48 4.30 -5.85 15.57
CA GLU A 48 5.16 -4.85 14.93
C GLU A 48 5.03 -4.85 13.39
N GLU A 49 5.00 -6.04 12.76
CA GLU A 49 4.80 -6.17 11.32
C GLU A 49 3.40 -5.67 10.92
N LEU A 50 2.37 -6.00 11.71
CA LEU A 50 1.00 -5.60 11.44
C LEU A 50 0.80 -4.09 11.58
N ASP A 51 1.34 -3.49 12.64
CA ASP A 51 1.27 -2.05 12.89
C ASP A 51 1.98 -1.26 11.81
N TRP A 52 3.15 -1.74 11.37
CA TRP A 52 3.85 -1.13 10.25
C TRP A 52 3.00 -1.21 8.98
N ILE A 53 2.45 -2.37 8.64
CA ILE A 53 1.58 -2.55 7.47
C ILE A 53 0.37 -1.60 7.55
N ALA A 54 -0.26 -1.48 8.72
CA ALA A 54 -1.40 -0.59 8.92
C ALA A 54 -1.04 0.87 8.63
N GLN A 55 0.10 1.36 9.15
CA GLN A 55 0.60 2.71 8.86
C GLN A 55 0.83 2.93 7.36
N ARG A 56 1.39 1.94 6.65
CA ARG A 56 1.59 2.05 5.19
C ARG A 56 0.26 2.08 4.44
N VAL A 57 -0.73 1.31 4.89
CA VAL A 57 -2.08 1.32 4.30
C VAL A 57 -2.78 2.66 4.53
N THR A 58 -2.61 3.29 5.69
CA THR A 58 -3.13 4.65 5.93
C THR A 58 -2.46 5.68 5.03
N LEU A 59 -1.12 5.62 4.89
CA LEU A 59 -0.40 6.49 3.97
C LEU A 59 -0.88 6.33 2.52
N LEU A 60 -1.12 5.08 2.09
CA LEU A 60 -1.67 4.79 0.76
C LEU A 60 -3.02 5.48 0.54
N GLN A 61 -3.93 5.37 1.52
CA GLN A 61 -5.27 5.95 1.42
C GLN A 61 -5.21 7.48 1.30
N ASN A 62 -4.31 8.12 2.04
CA ASN A 62 -4.13 9.58 1.99
C ASN A 62 -3.61 10.03 0.63
N LEU A 63 -2.53 9.41 0.12
CA LEU A 63 -1.96 9.78 -1.17
C LEU A 63 -2.92 9.54 -2.33
N VAL A 64 -3.67 8.42 -2.30
CA VAL A 64 -4.69 8.15 -3.32
C VAL A 64 -5.82 9.18 -3.27
N ARG A 65 -6.26 9.57 -2.06
CA ARG A 65 -7.26 10.62 -1.88
C ARG A 65 -6.79 11.94 -2.49
N GLU A 66 -5.59 12.38 -2.11
CA GLU A 66 -5.01 13.63 -2.61
C GLU A 66 -4.87 13.63 -4.14
N ALA A 67 -4.40 12.53 -4.72
CA ALA A 67 -4.29 12.39 -6.17
C ALA A 67 -5.66 12.45 -6.87
N CYS A 68 -6.67 11.78 -6.32
CA CYS A 68 -8.03 11.81 -6.85
C CYS A 68 -8.66 13.21 -6.75
N GLU A 69 -8.55 13.87 -5.59
CA GLU A 69 -9.09 15.22 -5.36
C GLU A 69 -8.42 16.24 -6.29
N SER A 70 -7.09 16.21 -6.40
CA SER A 70 -6.32 17.07 -7.33
C SER A 70 -6.75 16.87 -8.79
N ARG A 71 -7.00 15.61 -9.21
CA ARG A 71 -7.46 15.29 -10.56
C ARG A 71 -8.86 15.82 -10.82
N ILE A 72 -9.77 15.68 -9.86
CA ILE A 72 -11.15 16.21 -9.95
C ILE A 72 -11.12 17.73 -10.06
N GLU A 73 -10.33 18.42 -9.22
CA GLU A 73 -10.20 19.88 -9.29
C GLU A 73 -9.66 20.34 -10.64
N THR A 74 -8.62 19.67 -11.15
CA THR A 74 -8.04 19.99 -12.46
C THR A 74 -9.09 19.85 -13.57
N LEU A 75 -9.90 18.80 -13.53
CA LEU A 75 -10.97 18.59 -14.51
C LEU A 75 -12.09 19.64 -14.37
N ALA A 76 -12.45 20.02 -13.15
CA ALA A 76 -13.46 21.04 -12.88
C ALA A 76 -13.04 22.45 -13.35
N ARG A 77 -11.74 22.78 -13.25
CA ARG A 77 -11.20 24.06 -13.74
C ARG A 77 -11.02 24.12 -15.26
N ALA A 78 -10.96 22.97 -15.92
CA ALA A 78 -10.81 22.86 -17.37
C ALA A 78 -12.16 22.81 -18.12
N ALA A 79 -13.28 22.78 -17.39
CA ALA A 79 -14.65 22.85 -17.90
C ALA A 79 -15.18 24.29 -17.82
#